data_AF-A0A520EM25-F1
#
_entry.id   AF-A0A520EM25-F1
#
_cell.length_a   1.000
_cell.length_b   1.000
_cell.length_c   1.000
_cell.angle_alpha   90.00
_cell.angle_beta   90.00
_cell.angle_gamma   90.00
#
_symmetry.space_group_name_H-M   'P 1'
#
loop_
_entity.id
_entity.type
_entity.pdbx_description
1 polymer ?
#
loop_
_entity_poly.entity_id
_entity_poly.type
_entity_poly.pdbx_seq_one_letter_code
_entity_poly.pdbx_strand_id
1 'polypeptide(L)'
;ISVPTLDGHVGMKIPAGTAAGRTFRIRGRGVPVRGGKAGDLLVRAEVTVPPKLDSTAAEALRAYAQAEKATGFDPRARWAGKR
;
A
#
# COMPACT_ATOMS: atom_id res chain seq x y z
N ILE A 1 -11.55 2.30 1.48
CA ILE A 1 -10.94 3.62 1.73
C ILE A 1 -11.48 4.64 0.73
N SER A 2 -11.47 5.92 1.09
CA SER A 2 -11.83 7.02 0.20
C SER A 2 -10.59 7.49 -0.56
N VAL A 3 -10.69 7.60 -1.88
CA VAL A 3 -9.61 8.09 -2.75
C VAL A 3 -10.06 9.41 -3.37
N PRO A 4 -9.29 10.51 -3.23
CA PRO A 4 -9.59 11.77 -3.90
C PRO A 4 -9.34 11.65 -5.42
N THR A 5 -10.17 12.34 -6.18
CA THR A 5 -10.16 12.44 -7.64
C THR A 5 -10.38 13.90 -8.03
N LEU A 6 -10.28 14.22 -9.31
CA LEU A 6 -10.51 15.59 -9.81
C LEU A 6 -11.92 16.12 -9.50
N ASP A 7 -12.92 15.24 -9.52
CA ASP A 7 -14.34 15.60 -9.38
C ASP A 7 -14.93 15.22 -8.01
N GLY A 8 -14.09 14.90 -7.02
CA GLY A 8 -14.53 14.47 -5.68
C GLY A 8 -13.85 13.21 -5.21
N HIS A 9 -14.60 12.26 -4.64
CA HIS A 9 -14.05 11.06 -3.99
C HIS A 9 -14.67 9.77 -4.52
N VAL A 10 -13.90 8.69 -4.47
CA VAL A 10 -14.35 7.34 -4.85
C VAL A 10 -13.95 6.31 -3.80
N GLY A 11 -14.86 5.38 -3.51
CA GLY A 11 -14.56 4.24 -2.65
C GLY A 11 -13.70 3.21 -3.37
N MET A 12 -12.57 2.83 -2.77
CA MET A 12 -11.71 1.75 -3.23
C MET A 12 -11.52 0.70 -2.13
N LYS A 13 -11.58 -0.58 -2.50
CA LYS A 13 -11.23 -1.71 -1.62
C LYS A 13 -9.75 -2.04 -1.79
N ILE A 14 -9.04 -2.25 -0.68
CA ILE A 14 -7.67 -2.77 -0.66
C ILE A 14 -7.76 -4.25 -0.27
N PRO A 15 -7.46 -5.20 -1.16
CA PRO A 15 -7.44 -6.62 -0.83
C PRO A 15 -6.41 -6.94 0.26
N ALA A 16 -6.69 -7.96 1.08
CA ALA A 16 -5.71 -8.50 2.02
C ALA A 16 -4.46 -8.99 1.26
N GLY A 17 -3.28 -8.84 1.87
CA GLY A 17 -2.01 -9.20 1.24
C GLY A 17 -1.54 -8.23 0.14
N THR A 18 -2.11 -7.02 0.05
CA THR A 18 -1.60 -6.00 -0.87
C THR A 18 -0.16 -5.64 -0.54
N ALA A 19 0.75 -5.90 -1.48
CA ALA A 19 2.16 -5.55 -1.34
C ALA A 19 2.40 -4.04 -1.45
N ALA A 20 3.45 -3.57 -0.78
CA ALA A 20 3.96 -2.21 -0.97
C ALA A 20 4.33 -1.96 -2.44
N GLY A 21 3.96 -0.80 -2.97
CA GLY A 21 4.17 -0.41 -4.37
C GLY A 21 3.14 -0.95 -5.35
N ARG A 22 2.19 -1.82 -4.92
CA ARG A 22 1.10 -2.29 -5.78
C ARG A 22 0.30 -1.10 -6.30
N THR A 23 0.06 -1.07 -7.61
CA THR A 23 -0.72 -0.02 -8.27
C THR A 23 -2.12 -0.53 -8.60
N PHE A 24 -3.13 0.21 -8.15
CA PHE A 24 -4.54 0.00 -8.45
C PHE A 24 -4.99 0.98 -9.53
N ARG A 25 -5.92 0.55 -10.39
CA ARG A 25 -6.45 1.35 -11.49
C ARG A 25 -7.92 1.66 -11.25
N ILE A 26 -8.23 2.94 -11.15
CA ILE A 26 -9.61 3.45 -11.08
C ILE A 26 -9.97 4.00 -12.45
N ARG A 27 -10.81 3.26 -13.17
CA ARG A 27 -11.13 3.57 -14.57
C ARG A 27 -11.91 4.87 -14.70
N GLY A 28 -11.57 5.68 -15.70
CA GLY A 28 -12.30 6.90 -16.05
C GLY A 28 -12.26 8.03 -15.02
N ARG A 29 -11.34 7.96 -14.04
CA ARG A 29 -11.13 8.98 -13.00
C ARG A 29 -9.81 9.75 -13.17
N GLY A 30 -9.14 9.56 -14.30
CA GLY A 30 -7.96 10.33 -14.68
C GLY A 30 -8.33 11.67 -15.33
N VAL A 31 -7.33 12.33 -15.90
CA VAL A 31 -7.49 13.65 -16.50
C VAL A 31 -8.42 13.58 -17.73
N PRO A 32 -9.43 14.48 -17.84
CA PRO A 32 -10.25 14.59 -19.03
C PRO A 32 -9.44 15.14 -20.20
N VAL A 33 -9.61 14.55 -21.39
CA VAL A 33 -9.01 15.03 -22.64
C VAL A 33 -10.07 15.69 -23.52
N ARG A 34 -9.70 16.77 -24.23
CA ARG A 34 -10.63 17.48 -25.11
C ARG A 34 -11.07 16.57 -26.26
N GLY A 35 -12.37 16.34 -26.37
CA GLY A 35 -12.96 15.49 -27.42
C GLY A 35 -12.80 13.98 -27.20
N GLY A 36 -12.37 13.54 -26.01
CA GLY A 36 -12.18 12.12 -25.71
C GLY A 36 -12.66 11.71 -24.32
N LYS A 37 -12.53 10.41 -24.00
CA LYS A 37 -12.84 9.87 -22.67
C LYS A 37 -11.73 10.21 -21.68
N ALA A 38 -12.10 10.49 -20.44
CA ALA A 38 -11.14 10.67 -19.36
C ALA A 38 -10.23 9.44 -19.21
N GLY A 39 -8.98 9.68 -18.82
CA GLY A 39 -8.02 8.62 -18.51
C GLY A 39 -8.35 7.87 -17.23
N ASP A 40 -7.40 7.07 -16.75
CA ASP A 40 -7.52 6.33 -15.50
C ASP A 40 -6.69 6.98 -14.38
N LEU A 41 -7.18 6.87 -13.15
CA LEU A 41 -6.41 7.22 -11.96
C LEU A 41 -5.63 5.99 -11.48
N LEU A 42 -4.32 6.13 -11.34
CA LEU A 42 -3.45 5.10 -10.80
C LEU A 42 -3.12 5.42 -9.34
N VAL A 43 -3.48 4.49 -8.44
CA VAL A 43 -3.26 4.63 -7.00
C VAL A 43 -2.19 3.65 -6.58
N ARG A 44 -1.03 4.15 -6.13
CA ARG A 44 0.06 3.31 -5.61
C ARG A 44 -0.09 3.15 -4.10
N ALA A 45 -0.07 1.90 -3.63
CA ALA A 45 -0.03 1.61 -2.20
C ALA A 45 1.36 1.89 -1.65
N GLU A 46 1.45 2.75 -0.64
CA GLU A 46 2.68 3.04 0.08
C GLU A 46 2.50 2.70 1.55
N VAL A 47 3.52 2.07 2.15
CA VAL A 47 3.51 1.73 3.57
C VAL A 47 4.34 2.79 4.29
N THR A 48 3.67 3.57 5.14
CA THR A 48 4.32 4.59 5.98
C THR A 48 4.41 4.07 7.41
N VAL A 49 5.57 4.27 8.05
CA VAL A 49 5.83 3.85 9.43
C VAL A 49 5.93 5.09 10.31
N PRO A 50 5.25 5.14 11.47
CA PRO A 50 5.33 6.28 12.37
C PRO A 50 6.74 6.43 12.97
N PRO A 51 7.22 7.66 13.21
CA PRO A 51 8.57 7.89 13.73
C PRO A 51 8.74 7.50 15.20
N LYS A 52 7.63 7.40 15.95
CA LYS A 52 7.61 7.01 17.36
C LYS A 52 6.55 5.95 17.59
N LEU A 53 6.90 4.95 18.38
CA LEU A 53 6.00 3.88 18.81
C LEU A 53 5.93 3.94 20.34
N ASP A 54 4.71 3.90 20.89
CA ASP A 54 4.54 3.66 22.31
C ASP A 54 4.87 2.20 22.68
N SER A 55 4.93 1.91 23.98
CA SER A 55 5.29 0.58 24.49
C SER A 55 4.37 -0.51 23.96
N THR A 56 3.07 -0.24 23.86
CA THR A 56 2.05 -1.19 23.44
C THR A 56 2.17 -1.52 21.95
N ALA A 57 2.31 -0.52 21.09
CA ALA A 57 2.52 -0.71 19.65
C ALA A 57 3.84 -1.44 19.37
N ALA A 58 4.90 -1.10 20.11
CA ALA A 58 6.19 -1.78 19.99
C ALA A 58 6.10 -3.27 20.38
N GLU A 59 5.37 -3.59 21.45
CA GLU A 59 5.15 -4.97 21.87
C GLU A 59 4.35 -5.78 20.83
N ALA A 60 3.27 -5.20 20.30
CA ALA A 60 2.47 -5.84 19.25
C ALA A 60 3.29 -6.14 17.99
N LEU A 61 4.15 -5.20 17.56
CA LEU A 61 5.03 -5.41 16.41
C LEU A 61 6.08 -6.50 16.67
N ARG A 62 6.61 -6.61 17.90
CA ARG A 62 7.52 -7.71 18.26
C ARG A 62 6.83 -9.06 18.22
N ALA A 63 5.60 -9.16 18.75
CA ALA A 63 4.83 -10.39 18.71
C ALA A 63 4.53 -10.82 17.26
N TYR A 64 4.09 -9.89 16.42
CA TYR A 64 3.89 -10.13 14.98
C TYR A 64 5.17 -10.60 14.29
N ALA A 65 6.30 -9.93 14.53
CA ALA A 65 7.59 -10.30 13.93
C ALA A 65 8.06 -11.70 14.33
N GLN A 66 7.76 -12.18 15.54
CA GLN A 66 8.08 -13.55 15.95
C GLN A 66 7.16 -14.58 15.27
N ALA A 67 5.87 -14.29 15.15
CA ALA A 67 4.93 -15.15 14.43
C ALA A 67 5.32 -15.31 12.95
N GLU A 68 5.70 -14.23 12.28
CA GLU A 68 6.14 -14.26 10.87
C GLU A 68 7.47 -14.99 10.66
N LYS A 69 8.40 -14.94 11.62
CA LYS A 69 9.63 -15.75 11.54
C LYS A 69 9.32 -17.24 11.50
N ALA A 70 8.30 -17.68 12.24
CA ALA A 70 7.87 -19.08 12.23
C ALA A 70 7.28 -19.51 10.88
N THR A 71 6.77 -18.57 10.07
CA THR A 71 6.26 -18.85 8.71
C THR A 71 7.34 -18.77 7.62
N GLY A 72 8.56 -18.32 7.98
CA GLY A 72 9.70 -18.25 7.07
C GLY A 72 9.73 -17.02 6.16
N PHE A 73 8.89 -16.00 6.42
CA PHE A 73 8.92 -14.75 5.65
C PHE A 73 10.18 -13.93 5.95
N ASP A 74 10.97 -13.64 4.92
CA ASP A 74 12.16 -12.77 5.02
C ASP A 74 12.01 -11.53 4.10
N PRO A 75 11.75 -10.34 4.65
CA PRO A 75 11.64 -9.11 3.85
C PRO A 75 12.95 -8.72 3.16
N ARG A 76 14.09 -9.31 3.57
CA ARG A 76 15.42 -9.09 3.02
C ARG A 76 15.91 -10.26 2.17
N ALA A 77 15.05 -11.22 1.81
CA ALA A 77 15.43 -12.36 0.97
C ALA A 77 16.09 -11.93 -0.36
N ARG A 78 15.67 -10.79 -0.92
CA ARG A 78 16.21 -10.21 -2.16
C ARG A 78 17.39 -9.23 -1.97
N TRP A 79 17.89 -9.07 -0.74
CA TRP A 79 18.95 -8.11 -0.45
C TRP A 79 20.31 -8.65 -0.91
N ALA A 80 20.91 -7.99 -1.90
CA ALA A 80 22.19 -8.37 -2.51
C ALA A 80 23.38 -8.40 -1.54
N GLY A 81 23.23 -7.88 -0.31
CA GLY A 81 24.26 -7.89 0.74
C GLY A 81 24.34 -9.17 1.58
N LYS A 82 23.47 -10.17 1.36
CA LYS A 82 23.64 -11.52 1.94
C LYS A 82 24.73 -12.28 1.16
N ARG A 83 25.99 -12.11 1.53
CA ARG A 83 27.07 -13.07 1.28
C ARG A 83 27.57 -13.59 2.61
#